data_AF-A0A1L9NGG6-F1
#
_entry.id   AF-A0A1L9NGG6-F1
#
_cell.length_a   1.000
_cell.length_b   1.000
_cell.length_c   1.000
_cell.angle_alpha   90.00
_cell.angle_beta   90.00
_cell.angle_gamma   90.00
#
_symmetry.space_group_name_H-M   'P 1'
#
loop_
_entity.id
_entity.type
_entity.pdbx_description
1 polymer ?
#
loop_
_entity_poly.entity_id
_entity_poly.type
_entity_poly.pdbx_seq_one_letter_code
_entity_poly.pdbx_strand_id
1 'polypeptide(L)'
;METLRGAVYGFPQPQPRIRTKPLQVICVGLPRSGTESLSRALTQLGFKTYHGWDIVFDDPPYAQGWAQLAERKYSGVQGAGDAPITRDEFDCLLGHCDAVVDTAAAMFSVEMIQAYPEAKVILNTRRDVDAWHRSAMNTLVAEGENQWMAWFLRIFTADAYWLWKLYYTIGYPSMFRGRTTKEGLMKHGKRVYQEHGLMIRGLVPKERLLMWEVEDGWGPLCVVRQAWRDISEIWKGVSVNVVGYSFWVKIPPMSPSRTPITQQLFGSRSKV
;
A
#
# COMPACT_ATOMS: atom_id res chain seq x y z
N MET A 1 -8.75 33.16 -3.56
CA MET A 1 -9.09 32.20 -2.48
C MET A 1 -7.87 31.44 -1.97
N GLU A 2 -6.97 30.96 -2.84
CA GLU A 2 -5.76 30.24 -2.42
C GLU A 2 -4.78 31.08 -1.59
N THR A 3 -4.62 32.37 -1.93
CA THR A 3 -3.73 33.31 -1.20
C THR A 3 -4.14 33.55 0.24
N LEU A 4 -5.44 33.69 0.53
CA LEU A 4 -5.96 33.83 1.90
C LEU A 4 -5.86 32.52 2.68
N ARG A 5 -6.13 31.37 2.03
CA ARG A 5 -6.02 30.05 2.66
C ARG A 5 -4.57 29.74 3.04
N GLY A 6 -3.62 30.05 2.17
CA GLY A 6 -2.18 29.91 2.45
C GLY A 6 -1.70 30.83 3.56
N ALA A 7 -2.27 32.03 3.71
CA ALA A 7 -1.93 32.93 4.80
C ALA A 7 -2.48 32.49 6.16
N VAL A 8 -3.69 31.91 6.21
CA VAL A 8 -4.36 31.51 7.47
C VAL A 8 -3.99 30.09 7.91
N TYR A 9 -3.88 29.17 6.95
CA TYR A 9 -3.65 27.74 7.21
C TYR A 9 -2.35 27.22 6.60
N GLY A 10 -1.47 28.08 6.10
CA GLY A 10 -0.16 27.65 5.60
C GLY A 10 0.76 27.26 6.74
N PHE A 11 1.41 26.11 6.63
CA PHE A 11 2.57 25.78 7.44
C PHE A 11 3.87 26.24 6.75
N PRO A 12 4.95 26.48 7.51
CA PRO A 12 6.29 26.33 6.96
C PRO A 12 6.35 24.95 6.32
N GLN A 13 6.66 24.88 5.02
CA GLN A 13 6.70 23.59 4.32
C GLN A 13 7.71 22.70 5.06
N PRO A 14 7.30 21.51 5.56
CA PRO A 14 8.24 20.61 6.19
C PRO A 14 9.32 20.24 5.19
N GLN A 15 10.53 19.96 5.68
CA GLN A 15 11.61 19.58 4.77
C GLN A 15 11.19 18.33 3.96
N PRO A 16 11.39 18.33 2.62
CA PRO A 16 11.09 17.17 1.81
C PRO A 16 11.81 15.94 2.35
N ARG A 17 11.07 14.86 2.55
CA ARG A 17 11.67 13.57 2.91
C ARG A 17 12.53 13.09 1.74
N ILE A 18 13.67 12.49 2.07
CA ILE A 18 14.60 11.95 1.07
C ILE A 18 14.52 10.44 1.12
N ARG A 19 14.26 9.83 -0.05
CA ARG A 19 14.29 8.38 -0.19
C ARG A 19 15.73 7.87 -0.23
N THR A 20 16.12 7.12 0.80
CA THR A 20 17.42 6.43 0.86
C THR A 20 17.31 4.93 0.56
N LYS A 21 16.11 4.35 0.68
CA LYS A 21 15.80 2.96 0.33
C LYS A 21 14.60 2.91 -0.63
N PRO A 22 14.62 2.04 -1.65
CA PRO A 22 13.50 1.92 -2.58
C PRO A 22 12.21 1.58 -1.82
N LEU A 23 11.08 2.10 -2.28
CA LEU A 23 9.77 1.66 -1.79
C LEU A 23 9.56 0.22 -2.26
N GLN A 24 9.42 -0.71 -1.33
CA GLN A 24 9.39 -2.14 -1.63
C GLN A 24 7.97 -2.70 -1.66
N VAL A 25 7.07 -2.19 -0.80
CA VAL A 25 5.72 -2.75 -0.61
C VAL A 25 4.65 -1.65 -0.60
N ILE A 26 3.63 -1.82 -1.43
CA ILE A 26 2.46 -0.93 -1.51
C ILE A 26 1.21 -1.75 -1.14
N CYS A 27 0.61 -1.45 0.01
CA CYS A 27 -0.58 -2.14 0.50
C CYS A 27 -1.83 -1.32 0.19
N VAL A 28 -2.49 -1.65 -0.92
CA VAL A 28 -3.56 -0.83 -1.53
C VAL A 28 -4.96 -1.15 -1.04
N GLY A 29 -5.12 -2.02 -0.04
CA GLY A 29 -6.44 -2.30 0.53
C GLY A 29 -7.04 -1.09 1.21
N LEU A 30 -8.37 -0.98 1.12
CA LEU A 30 -9.10 0.17 1.66
C LEU A 30 -8.95 0.26 3.19
N PRO A 31 -9.09 1.45 3.80
CA PRO A 31 -9.13 1.55 5.24
C PRO A 31 -10.14 0.57 5.85
N ARG A 32 -9.79 0.04 7.02
CA ARG A 32 -10.56 -0.98 7.75
C ARG A 32 -10.53 -2.40 7.16
N SER A 33 -9.68 -2.69 6.17
CA SER A 33 -9.39 -4.07 5.72
C SER A 33 -8.11 -4.67 6.34
N GLY A 34 -7.90 -4.47 7.63
CA GLY A 34 -6.75 -5.05 8.37
C GLY A 34 -5.43 -4.31 8.20
N THR A 35 -5.49 -3.02 7.84
CA THR A 35 -4.33 -2.17 7.52
C THR A 35 -3.35 -2.00 8.68
N GLU A 36 -3.85 -1.78 9.90
CA GLU A 36 -2.99 -1.64 11.09
C GLU A 36 -2.25 -2.95 11.42
N SER A 37 -2.97 -4.08 11.41
CA SER A 37 -2.35 -5.39 11.62
C SER A 37 -1.29 -5.67 10.56
N LEU A 38 -1.59 -5.37 9.30
CA LEU A 38 -0.65 -5.54 8.19
C LEU A 38 0.60 -4.66 8.35
N SER A 39 0.42 -3.38 8.73
CA SER A 39 1.53 -2.48 9.04
C SER A 39 2.41 -3.07 10.15
N ARG A 40 1.83 -3.52 11.27
CA ARG A 40 2.59 -4.14 12.37
C ARG A 40 3.34 -5.39 11.92
N ALA A 41 2.73 -6.23 11.09
CA ALA A 41 3.41 -7.41 10.55
C ALA A 41 4.59 -7.01 9.66
N LEU A 42 4.41 -6.06 8.74
CA LEU A 42 5.51 -5.56 7.91
C LEU A 42 6.65 -4.98 8.76
N THR A 43 6.33 -4.25 9.83
CA THR A 43 7.34 -3.79 10.80
C THR A 43 8.14 -4.94 11.41
N GLN A 44 7.47 -6.02 11.84
CA GLN A 44 8.15 -7.21 12.36
C GLN A 44 9.01 -7.92 11.29
N LEU A 45 8.63 -7.82 10.02
CA LEU A 45 9.42 -8.35 8.90
C LEU A 45 10.62 -7.47 8.52
N GLY A 46 10.78 -6.32 9.18
CA GLY A 46 11.91 -5.39 9.03
C GLY A 46 11.65 -4.20 8.11
N PHE A 47 10.41 -4.00 7.65
CA PHE A 47 10.03 -2.83 6.86
C PHE A 47 9.74 -1.63 7.78
N LYS A 48 10.03 -0.43 7.28
CA LYS A 48 9.56 0.81 7.86
C LYS A 48 8.30 1.26 7.13
N THR A 49 7.16 1.14 7.80
CA THR A 49 5.84 1.38 7.21
C THR A 49 5.40 2.84 7.36
N TYR A 50 4.68 3.34 6.36
CA TYR A 50 3.89 4.56 6.42
C TYR A 50 2.40 4.20 6.38
N HIS A 51 1.67 4.46 7.46
CA HIS A 51 0.26 4.15 7.68
C HIS A 51 -0.58 5.44 7.71
N GLY A 52 -1.90 5.33 7.67
CA GLY A 52 -2.81 6.47 7.83
C GLY A 52 -2.66 7.21 9.16
N TRP A 53 -2.09 6.56 10.18
CA TRP A 53 -1.78 7.21 11.46
C TRP A 53 -0.59 8.17 11.35
N ASP A 54 0.40 7.86 10.51
CA ASP A 54 1.53 8.75 10.28
C ASP A 54 1.07 10.04 9.60
N ILE A 55 0.07 10.00 8.72
CA ILE A 55 -0.54 11.21 8.13
C ILE A 55 -1.14 12.12 9.22
N VAL A 56 -1.75 11.51 10.25
CA VAL A 56 -2.45 12.23 11.33
C VAL A 56 -1.49 12.74 12.41
N PHE A 57 -0.39 12.02 12.67
CA PHE A 57 0.47 12.28 13.83
C PHE A 57 1.92 12.65 13.47
N ASP A 58 2.25 12.79 12.18
CA ASP A 58 3.56 13.27 11.73
C ASP A 58 3.88 14.65 12.35
N ASP A 59 5.10 14.79 12.90
CA ASP A 59 5.66 16.06 13.36
C ASP A 59 7.07 16.26 12.74
N PRO A 60 7.27 17.26 11.86
CA PRO A 60 6.29 18.24 11.38
C PRO A 60 5.19 17.62 10.49
N PRO A 61 4.01 18.25 10.37
CA PRO A 61 2.87 17.68 9.65
C PRO A 61 3.04 17.73 8.12
N TYR A 62 2.76 16.59 7.47
CA TYR A 62 2.77 16.46 6.00
C TYR A 62 1.36 16.41 5.37
N ALA A 63 0.31 16.53 6.18
CA ALA A 63 -1.10 16.45 5.75
C ALA A 63 -1.45 17.47 4.64
N GLN A 64 -0.82 18.65 4.65
CA GLN A 64 -1.00 19.66 3.60
C GLN A 64 -0.60 19.13 2.22
N GLY A 65 0.57 18.47 2.10
CA GLY A 65 1.04 17.92 0.84
C GLY A 65 0.13 16.82 0.33
N TRP A 66 -0.31 15.91 1.21
CA TRP A 66 -1.31 14.90 0.86
C TRP A 66 -2.64 15.51 0.38
N ALA A 67 -3.12 16.56 1.05
CA ALA A 67 -4.35 17.26 0.66
C ALA A 67 -4.22 17.95 -0.72
N GLN A 68 -3.05 18.50 -1.05
CA GLN A 68 -2.77 19.10 -2.36
C GLN A 68 -2.72 18.04 -3.47
N LEU A 69 -2.11 16.88 -3.22
CA LEU A 69 -2.14 15.76 -4.16
C LEU A 69 -3.57 15.24 -4.37
N ALA A 70 -4.37 15.14 -3.30
CA ALA A 70 -5.77 14.73 -3.39
C ALA A 70 -6.62 15.74 -4.18
N GLU A 71 -6.39 17.04 -3.99
CA GLU A 71 -7.07 18.10 -4.75
C GLU A 71 -6.73 18.02 -6.24
N ARG A 72 -5.46 17.83 -6.61
CA ARG A 72 -5.07 17.62 -8.01
C ARG A 72 -5.68 16.35 -8.61
N LYS A 73 -5.73 15.26 -7.84
CA LYS A 73 -6.31 14.00 -8.30
C LYS A 73 -7.81 14.10 -8.57
N TYR A 74 -8.56 14.75 -7.67
CA TYR A 74 -10.03 14.67 -7.66
C TYR A 74 -10.76 15.92 -8.14
N SER A 75 -10.09 17.07 -8.29
CA SER A 75 -10.74 18.33 -8.72
C SER A 75 -11.18 18.33 -10.19
N GLY A 76 -10.77 17.34 -11.00
CA GLY A 76 -11.22 17.20 -12.39
C GLY A 76 -10.68 18.26 -13.35
N VAL A 77 -9.88 19.20 -12.86
CA VAL A 77 -9.08 20.09 -13.71
C VAL A 77 -7.84 19.31 -14.10
N GLN A 78 -7.94 18.57 -15.21
CA GLN A 78 -6.79 18.16 -15.99
C GLN A 78 -6.68 19.16 -17.14
N GLY A 79 -5.96 20.26 -16.91
CA GLY A 79 -5.54 21.13 -17.99
C GLY A 79 -4.60 20.41 -18.94
N ALA A 80 -4.52 20.87 -20.19
CA ALA A 80 -3.47 20.44 -21.11
C ALA A 80 -2.10 20.85 -20.52
N GLY A 81 -1.43 19.91 -19.83
CA GLY A 81 -0.18 20.14 -19.10
C GLY A 81 -0.16 19.62 -17.66
N ASP A 82 -1.27 19.11 -17.11
CA ASP A 82 -1.25 18.52 -15.77
C ASP A 82 -0.46 17.20 -15.77
N ALA A 83 0.75 17.28 -15.24
CA ALA A 83 1.60 16.13 -15.06
C ALA A 83 0.95 15.15 -14.06
N PRO A 84 1.03 13.83 -14.33
CA PRO A 84 0.64 12.82 -13.35
C PRO A 84 1.43 13.03 -12.05
N ILE A 85 0.83 12.65 -10.92
CA ILE A 85 1.52 12.68 -9.62
C ILE A 85 2.79 11.83 -9.74
N THR A 86 3.93 12.45 -9.48
CA THR A 86 5.25 11.86 -9.73
C THR A 86 5.78 11.08 -8.52
N ARG A 87 6.77 10.22 -8.78
CA ARG A 87 7.53 9.51 -7.73
C ARG A 87 8.15 10.48 -6.71
N ASP A 88 8.73 11.57 -7.18
CA ASP A 88 9.42 12.54 -6.33
C ASP A 88 8.45 13.23 -5.36
N GLU A 89 7.22 13.50 -5.79
CA GLU A 89 6.18 14.07 -4.93
C GLU A 89 5.76 13.12 -3.82
N PHE A 90 5.63 11.82 -4.11
CA PHE A 90 5.42 10.82 -3.07
C PHE A 90 6.63 10.69 -2.14
N ASP A 91 7.85 10.74 -2.68
CA ASP A 91 9.08 10.63 -1.90
C ASP A 91 9.26 11.83 -0.96
N CYS A 92 8.84 13.03 -1.35
CA CYS A 92 8.80 14.19 -0.45
C CYS A 92 7.92 13.96 0.79
N LEU A 93 6.86 13.14 0.67
CA LEU A 93 5.89 12.88 1.73
C LEU A 93 6.18 11.62 2.53
N LEU A 94 6.75 10.57 1.91
CA LEU A 94 6.98 9.28 2.58
C LEU A 94 8.33 8.64 2.30
N GLY A 95 9.30 9.38 1.75
CA GLY A 95 10.61 8.88 1.32
C GLY A 95 11.42 8.14 2.40
N HIS A 96 11.20 8.50 3.67
CA HIS A 96 11.80 7.86 4.82
C HIS A 96 11.29 6.44 5.15
N CYS A 97 10.28 5.92 4.43
CA CYS A 97 9.65 4.61 4.63
C CYS A 97 9.80 3.72 3.38
N ASP A 98 9.86 2.40 3.56
CA ASP A 98 10.00 1.42 2.47
C ASP A 98 8.75 0.53 2.26
N ALA A 99 7.70 0.75 3.06
CA ALA A 99 6.36 0.22 2.81
C ALA A 99 5.28 1.29 3.08
N VAL A 100 4.20 1.28 2.29
CA VAL A 100 3.05 2.19 2.47
C VAL A 100 1.75 1.40 2.59
N VAL A 101 0.89 1.77 3.53
CA VAL A 101 -0.33 1.05 3.91
C VAL A 101 -1.45 2.04 4.21
N ASP A 102 -2.70 1.59 4.07
CA ASP A 102 -3.90 2.36 4.43
C ASP A 102 -4.16 3.55 3.51
N THR A 103 -4.47 4.72 4.05
CA THR A 103 -5.08 5.84 3.33
C THR A 103 -4.25 6.29 2.12
N ALA A 104 -2.95 6.52 2.27
CA ALA A 104 -2.11 6.99 1.16
C ALA A 104 -2.10 5.97 0.00
N ALA A 105 -1.84 4.69 0.32
CA ALA A 105 -1.80 3.62 -0.68
C ALA A 105 -3.17 3.32 -1.29
N ALA A 106 -4.25 3.41 -0.53
CA ALA A 106 -5.60 3.15 -1.02
C ALA A 106 -6.12 4.31 -1.90
N MET A 107 -5.88 5.55 -1.48
CA MET A 107 -6.35 6.75 -2.17
C MET A 107 -5.57 6.99 -3.46
N PHE A 108 -4.26 6.75 -3.47
CA PHE A 108 -3.37 6.97 -4.63
C PHE A 108 -2.90 5.65 -5.26
N SER A 109 -3.72 4.61 -5.21
CA SER A 109 -3.31 3.26 -5.61
C SER A 109 -2.78 3.19 -7.04
N VAL A 110 -3.48 3.78 -8.00
CA VAL A 110 -3.09 3.78 -9.42
C VAL A 110 -1.77 4.53 -9.62
N GLU A 111 -1.69 5.74 -9.06
CA GLU A 111 -0.55 6.63 -9.21
C GLU A 111 0.70 6.05 -8.54
N MET A 112 0.58 5.49 -7.34
CA MET A 112 1.69 4.83 -6.66
C MET A 112 2.13 3.56 -7.40
N ILE A 113 1.19 2.75 -7.89
CA ILE A 113 1.52 1.54 -8.66
C ILE A 113 2.29 1.88 -9.94
N GLN A 114 1.94 2.99 -10.60
CA GLN A 114 2.63 3.47 -11.79
C GLN A 114 3.96 4.14 -11.47
N ALA A 115 4.03 4.90 -10.38
CA ALA A 115 5.24 5.61 -9.94
C ALA A 115 6.32 4.65 -9.44
N TYR A 116 5.95 3.49 -8.89
CA TYR A 116 6.86 2.47 -8.35
C TYR A 116 6.60 1.08 -8.99
N PRO A 117 6.92 0.88 -10.28
CA PRO A 117 6.71 -0.40 -10.97
C PRO A 117 7.52 -1.56 -10.36
N GLU A 118 8.61 -1.25 -9.67
CA GLU A 118 9.46 -2.21 -8.95
C GLU A 118 8.85 -2.73 -7.65
N ALA A 119 7.92 -1.96 -7.06
CA ALA A 119 7.34 -2.29 -5.77
C ALA A 119 6.35 -3.44 -5.89
N LYS A 120 6.36 -4.31 -4.88
CA LYS A 120 5.38 -5.36 -4.72
C LYS A 120 4.08 -4.76 -4.16
N VAL A 121 2.95 -5.28 -4.63
CA VAL A 121 1.63 -4.77 -4.26
C VAL A 121 0.90 -5.81 -3.43
N ILE A 122 0.35 -5.41 -2.30
CA ILE A 122 -0.52 -6.22 -1.47
C ILE A 122 -1.93 -5.65 -1.55
N LEU A 123 -2.88 -6.44 -2.06
CA LEU A 123 -4.30 -6.12 -1.99
C LEU A 123 -4.88 -6.84 -0.76
N ASN A 124 -4.99 -6.10 0.35
CA ASN A 124 -5.57 -6.59 1.58
C ASN A 124 -7.10 -6.40 1.63
N THR A 125 -7.84 -7.48 1.81
CA THR A 125 -9.31 -7.50 1.81
C THR A 125 -9.89 -8.29 2.97
N ARG A 126 -11.12 -8.02 3.37
CA ARG A 126 -11.98 -8.90 4.17
C ARG A 126 -12.92 -9.68 3.26
N ARG A 127 -13.17 -10.96 3.60
CA ARG A 127 -14.19 -11.78 2.92
C ARG A 127 -15.60 -11.24 3.14
N ASP A 128 -15.91 -10.87 4.38
CA ASP A 128 -17.19 -10.27 4.74
C ASP A 128 -17.17 -8.76 4.44
N VAL A 129 -17.69 -8.40 3.26
CA VAL A 129 -17.83 -7.01 2.81
C VAL A 129 -18.83 -6.23 3.67
N ASP A 130 -19.82 -6.89 4.27
CA ASP A 130 -20.77 -6.25 5.18
C ASP A 130 -20.12 -5.89 6.51
N ALA A 131 -19.27 -6.78 7.05
CA ALA A 131 -18.45 -6.47 8.22
C ALA A 131 -17.45 -5.35 7.95
N TRP A 132 -16.79 -5.36 6.78
CA TRP A 132 -15.96 -4.23 6.37
C TRP A 132 -16.78 -2.93 6.34
N HIS A 133 -17.95 -2.94 5.70
CA HIS A 133 -18.79 -1.75 5.55
C HIS A 133 -19.24 -1.18 6.91
N ARG A 134 -19.68 -2.04 7.84
CA ARG A 134 -20.02 -1.63 9.22
C ARG A 134 -18.82 -0.99 9.93
N SER A 135 -17.63 -1.59 9.80
CA SER A 135 -16.38 -1.06 10.38
C SER A 135 -15.97 0.28 9.77
N ALA A 136 -16.11 0.42 8.44
CA ALA A 136 -15.85 1.67 7.72
C ALA A 136 -16.82 2.78 8.13
N MET A 137 -18.12 2.47 8.26
CA MET A 137 -19.11 3.41 8.77
C MET A 137 -18.81 3.85 10.20
N ASN A 138 -18.42 2.93 11.09
CA ASN A 138 -18.09 3.30 12.46
C ASN A 138 -16.86 4.23 12.51
N THR A 139 -15.75 3.84 11.88
CA THR A 139 -14.49 4.58 12.04
C THR A 139 -14.41 5.82 11.17
N LEU A 140 -14.77 5.74 9.87
CA LEU A 140 -14.59 6.88 8.96
C LEU A 140 -15.68 7.94 9.14
N VAL A 141 -16.88 7.53 9.55
CA VAL A 141 -18.04 8.42 9.69
C VAL A 141 -18.33 8.73 11.16
N ALA A 142 -18.59 7.72 12.01
CA ALA A 142 -18.99 8.00 13.40
C ALA A 142 -17.84 8.56 14.24
N GLU A 143 -16.63 7.99 14.15
CA GLU A 143 -15.42 8.45 14.84
C GLU A 143 -14.65 9.52 14.06
N GLY A 144 -15.13 9.87 12.86
CA GLY A 144 -14.47 10.79 11.94
C GLY A 144 -15.38 11.97 11.56
N GLU A 145 -16.03 11.86 10.40
CA GLU A 145 -16.84 12.94 9.81
C GLU A 145 -17.92 13.52 10.76
N ASN A 146 -18.54 12.70 11.60
CA ASN A 146 -19.57 13.14 12.56
C ASN A 146 -19.00 13.71 13.86
N GLN A 147 -17.69 13.67 14.08
CA GLN A 147 -17.07 14.22 15.29
C GLN A 147 -17.07 15.74 15.22
N TRP A 148 -18.04 16.34 15.91
CA TRP A 148 -18.22 17.79 15.93
C TRP A 148 -16.96 18.53 16.39
N MET A 149 -16.18 17.94 17.31
CA MET A 149 -14.95 18.55 17.81
C MET A 149 -13.89 18.63 16.70
N ALA A 150 -13.70 17.56 15.92
CA ALA A 150 -12.78 17.57 14.77
C ALA A 150 -13.25 18.58 13.71
N TRP A 151 -14.56 18.64 13.44
CA TRP A 151 -15.15 19.63 12.54
C TRP A 151 -14.95 21.07 13.03
N PHE A 152 -14.98 21.30 14.34
CA PHE A 152 -14.80 22.62 14.95
C PHE A 152 -13.32 23.03 14.95
N LEU A 153 -12.42 22.14 15.37
CA LEU A 153 -10.98 22.41 15.46
C LEU A 153 -10.33 22.73 14.11
N ARG A 154 -10.86 22.20 13.00
CA ARG A 154 -10.38 22.52 11.63
C ARG A 154 -10.42 24.01 11.28
N ILE A 155 -11.18 24.82 12.04
CA ILE A 155 -11.29 26.27 11.84
C ILE A 155 -10.14 27.00 12.54
N PHE A 156 -9.57 26.43 13.61
CA PHE A 156 -8.62 27.11 14.47
C PHE A 156 -7.17 26.70 14.23
N THR A 157 -6.95 25.48 13.71
CA THR A 157 -5.60 24.97 13.51
C THR A 157 -5.39 24.56 12.05
N ALA A 158 -4.25 24.94 11.49
CA ALA A 158 -3.85 24.56 10.14
C ALA A 158 -3.76 23.03 9.96
N ASP A 159 -3.32 22.30 10.99
CA ASP A 159 -3.19 20.83 10.89
C ASP A 159 -4.55 20.15 10.75
N ALA A 160 -5.47 20.43 11.68
CA ALA A 160 -6.84 19.93 11.58
C ALA A 160 -7.56 20.42 10.30
N TYR A 161 -7.24 21.62 9.80
CA TYR A 161 -7.73 22.11 8.52
C TYR A 161 -7.30 21.19 7.36
N TRP A 162 -6.01 20.89 7.23
CA TRP A 162 -5.49 20.06 6.15
C TRP A 162 -5.90 18.60 6.27
N LEU A 163 -5.91 18.04 7.48
CA LEU A 163 -6.46 16.70 7.73
C LEU A 163 -7.94 16.63 7.35
N TRP A 164 -8.75 17.60 7.76
CA TRP A 164 -10.16 17.65 7.37
C TRP A 164 -10.34 17.80 5.86
N LYS A 165 -9.48 18.61 5.22
CA LYS A 165 -9.50 18.78 3.76
C LYS A 165 -9.19 17.47 3.04
N LEU A 166 -8.10 16.80 3.44
CA LEU A 166 -7.67 15.52 2.89
C LEU A 166 -8.77 14.46 3.06
N TYR A 167 -9.27 14.27 4.29
CA TYR A 167 -10.18 13.16 4.57
C TYR A 167 -11.63 13.46 4.19
N TYR A 168 -12.19 14.59 4.62
CA TYR A 168 -13.64 14.80 4.62
C TYR A 168 -14.14 15.86 3.65
N THR A 169 -13.25 16.66 3.07
CA THR A 169 -13.64 17.63 2.03
C THR A 169 -13.42 17.06 0.63
N ILE A 170 -12.32 16.35 0.41
CA ILE A 170 -11.93 15.86 -0.93
C ILE A 170 -11.76 14.34 -0.94
N GLY A 171 -10.80 13.79 -0.19
CA GLY A 171 -10.32 12.42 -0.35
C GLY A 171 -11.39 11.35 -0.20
N TYR A 172 -11.95 11.13 0.99
CA TYR A 172 -12.97 10.09 1.16
C TYR A 172 -14.28 10.34 0.42
N PRO A 173 -14.84 11.57 0.37
CA PRO A 173 -16.01 11.85 -0.47
C PRO A 173 -15.78 11.45 -1.93
N SER A 174 -14.67 11.85 -2.54
CA SER A 174 -14.34 11.51 -3.93
C SER A 174 -14.04 10.02 -4.11
N MET A 175 -13.28 9.41 -3.21
CA MET A 175 -12.94 7.99 -3.23
C MET A 175 -14.19 7.10 -3.16
N PHE A 176 -15.16 7.46 -2.31
CA PHE A 176 -16.44 6.75 -2.18
C PHE A 176 -17.55 7.30 -3.08
N ARG A 177 -17.22 8.21 -4.01
CA ARG A 177 -18.14 8.78 -5.02
C ARG A 177 -19.40 9.41 -4.41
N GLY A 178 -19.26 10.09 -3.27
CA GLY A 178 -20.34 10.81 -2.59
C GLY A 178 -20.03 12.29 -2.43
N ARG A 179 -21.03 13.10 -2.03
CA ARG A 179 -20.79 14.50 -1.65
C ARG A 179 -20.13 14.60 -0.27
N THR A 180 -20.38 13.60 0.56
CA THR A 180 -19.77 13.41 1.89
C THR A 180 -19.28 11.98 2.01
N THR A 181 -18.44 11.72 3.01
CA THR A 181 -17.90 10.37 3.28
C THR A 181 -19.04 9.42 3.65
N LYS A 182 -19.95 9.88 4.51
CA LYS A 182 -21.17 9.15 4.91
C LYS A 182 -22.05 8.80 3.73
N GLU A 183 -22.34 9.76 2.86
CA GLU A 183 -23.19 9.50 1.69
C GLU A 183 -22.54 8.46 0.77
N GLY A 184 -21.26 8.65 0.44
CA GLY A 184 -20.51 7.76 -0.44
C GLY A 184 -20.43 6.33 0.12
N LEU A 185 -20.06 6.18 1.40
CA LEU A 185 -20.02 4.87 2.06
C LEU A 185 -21.39 4.22 2.11
N MET A 186 -22.45 4.95 2.47
CA MET A 186 -23.81 4.40 2.58
C MET A 186 -24.35 3.91 1.24
N LYS A 187 -24.18 4.69 0.16
CA LYS A 187 -24.77 4.39 -1.16
C LYS A 187 -23.88 3.51 -2.03
N HIS A 188 -22.56 3.68 -1.92
CA HIS A 188 -21.59 3.15 -2.88
C HIS A 188 -20.46 2.35 -2.24
N GLY A 189 -20.29 2.37 -0.91
CA GLY A 189 -19.12 1.82 -0.23
C GLY A 189 -18.78 0.37 -0.62
N LYS A 190 -19.77 -0.55 -0.56
CA LYS A 190 -19.55 -1.96 -0.92
C LYS A 190 -19.19 -2.15 -2.40
N ARG A 191 -19.83 -1.38 -3.28
CA ARG A 191 -19.56 -1.40 -4.72
C ARG A 191 -18.15 -0.87 -5.00
N VAL A 192 -17.78 0.27 -4.42
CA VAL A 192 -16.43 0.85 -4.52
C VAL A 192 -15.37 -0.12 -4.03
N TYR A 193 -15.62 -0.82 -2.91
CA TYR A 193 -14.71 -1.83 -2.38
C TYR A 193 -14.45 -2.98 -3.37
N GLN A 194 -15.50 -3.52 -3.97
CA GLN A 194 -15.40 -4.59 -4.97
C GLN A 194 -14.72 -4.10 -6.26
N GLU A 195 -15.14 -2.95 -6.77
CA GLU A 195 -14.56 -2.34 -7.98
C GLU A 195 -13.07 -2.01 -7.79
N HIS A 196 -12.68 -1.54 -6.60
CA HIS A 196 -11.28 -1.29 -6.26
C HIS A 196 -10.46 -2.58 -6.32
N GLY A 197 -10.95 -3.67 -5.72
CA GLY A 197 -10.27 -4.96 -5.78
C GLY A 197 -10.10 -5.48 -7.22
N LEU A 198 -11.13 -5.35 -8.05
CA LEU A 198 -11.07 -5.74 -9.47
C LEU A 198 -10.09 -4.86 -10.26
N MET A 199 -10.11 -3.55 -10.03
CA MET A 199 -9.21 -2.60 -10.69
C MET A 199 -7.74 -2.91 -10.38
N ILE A 200 -7.39 -3.18 -9.12
CA ILE A 200 -6.02 -3.56 -8.74
C ILE A 200 -5.61 -4.89 -9.38
N ARG A 201 -6.49 -5.89 -9.42
CA ARG A 201 -6.22 -7.18 -10.07
C ARG A 201 -5.95 -7.03 -11.58
N GLY A 202 -6.61 -6.08 -12.24
CA GLY A 202 -6.38 -5.78 -13.65
C GLY A 202 -5.12 -4.95 -13.91
N LEU A 203 -4.76 -4.07 -12.98
CA LEU A 203 -3.63 -3.14 -13.12
C LEU A 203 -2.27 -3.78 -12.80
N VAL A 204 -2.25 -4.78 -11.92
CA VAL A 204 -1.01 -5.34 -11.35
C VAL A 204 -0.78 -6.77 -11.86
N PRO A 205 0.34 -7.04 -12.58
CA PRO A 205 0.77 -8.38 -12.93
C PRO A 205 0.85 -9.32 -11.71
N LYS A 206 0.47 -10.58 -11.90
CA LYS A 206 0.35 -11.57 -10.81
C LYS A 206 1.66 -11.81 -10.07
N GLU A 207 2.80 -11.62 -10.73
CA GLU A 207 4.15 -11.84 -10.21
C GLU A 207 4.57 -10.79 -9.17
N ARG A 208 3.86 -9.65 -9.13
CA ARG A 208 4.05 -8.60 -8.13
C ARG A 208 2.82 -8.32 -7.28
N LEU A 209 1.70 -9.02 -7.50
CA LEU A 209 0.47 -8.88 -6.72
C LEU A 209 0.32 -10.02 -5.72
N LEU A 210 0.25 -9.67 -4.43
CA LEU A 210 -0.26 -10.54 -3.39
C LEU A 210 -1.70 -10.16 -3.06
N MET A 211 -2.63 -11.08 -3.25
CA MET A 211 -3.95 -10.99 -2.64
C MET A 211 -3.91 -11.60 -1.26
N TRP A 212 -4.36 -10.84 -0.25
CA TRP A 212 -4.37 -11.30 1.13
C TRP A 212 -5.72 -11.00 1.75
N GLU A 213 -6.39 -12.04 2.25
CA GLU A 213 -7.58 -11.85 3.06
C GLU A 213 -7.19 -11.81 4.53
N VAL A 214 -7.76 -10.87 5.30
CA VAL A 214 -7.42 -10.71 6.72
C VAL A 214 -7.67 -12.00 7.50
N GLU A 215 -8.68 -12.77 7.08
CA GLU A 215 -9.06 -14.06 7.63
C GLU A 215 -8.05 -15.19 7.35
N ASP A 216 -7.10 -15.01 6.41
CA ASP A 216 -6.04 -15.99 6.11
C ASP A 216 -4.91 -16.02 7.16
N GLY A 217 -4.89 -15.02 8.06
CA GLY A 217 -3.78 -14.84 8.99
C GLY A 217 -2.46 -14.53 8.27
N TRP A 218 -1.33 -14.83 8.92
CA TRP A 218 0.00 -14.40 8.44
C TRP A 218 0.64 -15.35 7.42
N GLY A 219 0.09 -16.55 7.23
CA GLY A 219 0.68 -17.60 6.39
C GLY A 219 1.04 -17.12 4.98
N PRO A 220 0.10 -16.54 4.21
CA PRO A 220 0.38 -16.08 2.85
C PRO A 220 1.48 -15.01 2.78
N LEU A 221 1.53 -14.10 3.76
CA LEU A 221 2.54 -13.04 3.83
C LEU A 221 3.94 -13.60 4.07
N CYS A 222 4.06 -14.66 4.88
CA CYS A 222 5.34 -15.34 5.13
C CYS A 222 5.85 -16.10 3.90
N VAL A 223 4.96 -16.80 3.18
CA VAL A 223 5.31 -17.53 1.94
C VAL A 223 5.79 -16.54 0.88
N VAL A 224 5.10 -15.41 0.77
CA VAL A 224 5.43 -14.38 -0.20
C VAL A 224 6.73 -13.67 0.13
N ARG A 225 7.04 -13.45 1.41
CA ARG A 225 8.37 -12.96 1.82
C ARG A 225 9.49 -13.89 1.38
N GLN A 226 9.30 -15.21 1.52
CA GLN A 226 10.30 -16.18 1.07
C GLN A 226 10.45 -16.14 -0.45
N ALA A 227 9.33 -16.19 -1.18
CA ALA A 227 9.33 -16.10 -2.64
C ALA A 227 9.91 -14.79 -3.17
N TRP A 228 9.66 -13.65 -2.50
CA TRP A 228 10.21 -12.35 -2.90
C TRP A 228 11.69 -12.20 -2.55
N ARG A 229 12.17 -12.81 -1.46
CA ARG A 229 13.61 -12.92 -1.17
C ARG A 229 14.32 -13.73 -2.26
N ASP A 230 13.77 -14.88 -2.62
CA ASP A 230 14.38 -15.78 -3.61
C ASP A 230 14.39 -15.13 -5.01
N ILE A 231 13.35 -14.37 -5.37
CA ILE A 231 13.35 -13.56 -6.59
C ILE A 231 14.43 -12.47 -6.53
N SER A 232 14.58 -11.73 -5.42
CA SER A 232 15.60 -10.67 -5.33
C SER A 232 17.06 -11.17 -5.45
N GLU A 233 17.33 -12.42 -5.06
CA GLU A 233 18.63 -13.09 -5.26
C GLU A 233 18.84 -13.50 -6.72
N ILE A 234 17.78 -13.88 -7.45
CA ILE A 234 17.83 -14.19 -8.90
C ILE A 234 18.21 -12.95 -9.75
N TRP A 235 17.94 -11.73 -9.27
CA TRP A 235 18.30 -10.50 -9.98
C TRP A 235 19.75 -10.01 -9.73
N LYS A 236 20.51 -10.64 -8.83
CA LYS A 236 21.94 -10.31 -8.64
C LYS A 236 22.87 -10.95 -9.70
N GLY A 237 22.35 -11.68 -10.69
CA GLY A 237 23.20 -12.50 -11.56
C GLY A 237 22.77 -12.65 -13.02
N VAL A 238 21.86 -11.83 -13.56
CA VAL A 238 21.40 -12.02 -14.95
C VAL A 238 21.44 -10.70 -15.74
N SER A 239 22.50 -10.53 -16.52
CA SER A 239 22.50 -9.67 -17.72
C SER A 239 21.69 -10.36 -18.82
N VAL A 240 20.59 -9.74 -19.24
CA VAL A 240 19.68 -10.30 -20.25
C VAL A 240 20.20 -9.97 -21.65
N ASN A 241 20.57 -11.01 -22.41
CA ASN A 241 20.59 -10.97 -23.88
C ASN A 241 19.43 -11.85 -24.38
N VAL A 242 18.54 -11.25 -25.17
CA VAL A 242 17.32 -11.90 -25.67
C VAL A 242 17.60 -12.54 -27.02
N VAL A 243 17.58 -13.88 -27.09
CA VAL A 243 17.30 -14.62 -28.33
C VAL A 243 16.55 -15.91 -27.99
N GLY A 244 15.37 -16.10 -28.60
CA GLY A 244 14.82 -17.43 -28.92
C GLY A 244 13.97 -18.12 -27.86
N TYR A 245 12.66 -18.20 -28.14
CA TYR A 245 11.64 -18.92 -27.36
C TYR A 245 11.86 -20.44 -27.36
N SER A 246 11.95 -21.06 -26.18
CA SER A 246 11.41 -22.40 -25.85
C SER A 246 11.71 -22.75 -24.38
N PHE A 247 10.67 -22.97 -23.56
CA PHE A 247 10.78 -23.36 -22.16
C PHE A 247 10.80 -24.88 -22.00
N TRP A 248 11.88 -25.40 -21.42
CA TRP A 248 11.91 -26.72 -20.78
C TRP A 248 12.49 -26.56 -19.38
N VAL A 249 11.72 -26.92 -18.35
CA VAL A 249 12.20 -26.96 -16.97
C VAL A 249 13.01 -28.23 -16.77
N LYS A 250 14.34 -28.09 -16.82
CA LYS A 250 15.28 -29.13 -16.39
C LYS A 250 15.72 -28.78 -14.97
N ILE A 251 15.20 -29.48 -13.97
CA ILE A 251 15.69 -29.39 -12.59
C ILE A 251 17.11 -30.00 -12.59
N PRO A 252 18.18 -29.23 -12.30
CA PRO A 252 19.51 -29.80 -12.18
C PRO A 252 19.58 -30.70 -10.94
N PRO A 253 20.24 -31.86 -11.00
CA PRO A 253 20.49 -32.66 -9.81
C PRO A 253 21.41 -31.86 -8.87
N MET A 254 21.04 -31.82 -7.58
CA MET A 254 21.93 -31.35 -6.52
C MET A 254 23.28 -32.08 -6.63
N SER A 255 24.37 -31.32 -6.63
CA SER A 255 25.71 -31.89 -6.76
C SER A 255 26.04 -32.77 -5.55
N PRO A 256 26.73 -33.90 -5.76
CA PRO A 256 27.18 -34.78 -4.69
C PRO A 256 28.46 -34.21 -4.08
N SER A 257 28.43 -33.88 -2.79
CA SER A 257 29.66 -33.67 -2.01
C SER A 257 29.56 -34.40 -0.67
N ARG A 258 30.02 -35.66 -0.68
CA ARG A 258 30.87 -36.27 0.37
C ARG A 258 31.39 -37.61 -0.14
N THR A 259 32.67 -37.80 0.11
CA THR A 259 33.63 -38.81 -0.35
C THR A 259 33.19 -40.27 -0.11
N PRO A 260 33.77 -41.24 -0.85
CA PRO A 260 33.31 -42.63 -0.87
C PRO A 260 33.86 -43.41 0.33
N ILE A 261 32.98 -44.12 1.04
CA ILE A 261 33.39 -45.22 1.90
C ILE A 261 33.18 -46.51 1.11
N THR A 262 34.29 -47.08 0.67
CA THR A 262 34.40 -48.50 0.32
C THR A 262 34.09 -49.34 1.55
N GLN A 263 33.05 -50.19 1.48
CA GLN A 263 33.02 -51.42 2.25
C GLN A 263 32.42 -52.54 1.40
N GLN A 264 33.29 -53.49 1.07
CA GLN A 264 32.95 -54.80 0.53
C GLN A 264 32.42 -55.71 1.65
N LEU A 265 31.43 -56.52 1.28
CA LEU A 265 31.21 -57.92 1.66
C LEU A 265 31.02 -58.26 3.15
N PHE A 266 29.84 -58.79 3.49
CA PHE A 266 29.66 -60.21 3.84
C PHE A 266 28.18 -60.58 3.80
N GLY A 267 27.85 -61.64 3.06
CA GLY A 267 26.56 -62.32 3.20
C GLY A 267 26.61 -63.37 4.32
N SER A 268 25.48 -63.62 4.97
CA SER A 268 24.90 -64.96 5.12
C SER A 268 23.60 -64.94 5.96
N ARG A 269 22.59 -65.64 5.43
CA ARG A 269 21.58 -66.52 6.08
C ARG A 269 20.77 -65.95 7.28
N SER A 270 19.44 -65.81 7.22
CA SER A 270 18.31 -66.76 7.06
C SER A 270 17.58 -67.01 8.39
N LYS A 271 16.25 -67.26 8.30
CA LYS A 271 15.28 -67.76 9.30
C LYS A 271 14.61 -66.64 10.12
N VAL A 272 13.29 -66.55 10.29
CA VAL A 272 12.09 -67.33 9.90
C VAL A 272 11.01 -66.31 9.55
#